data_AF-A0A517TD30-F1
#
_entry.id   AF-A0A517TD30-F1
#
_cell.length_a   1.000
_cell.length_b   1.000
_cell.length_c   1.000
_cell.angle_alpha   90.00
_cell.angle_beta   90.00
_cell.angle_gamma   90.00
#
_symmetry.space_group_name_H-M   'P 1'
#
loop_
_entity.id
_entity.type
_entity.pdbx_description
1 polymer ?
#
loop_
_entity_poly.entity_id
_entity_poly.type
_entity_poly.pdbx_seq_one_letter_code
_entity_poly.pdbx_strand_id
1 'polypeptide(L)'
;MAATGKTTAVHFSLIFFVMLSVILGVISYLNFRDLAEVSAKLDSTKQDLQARDTVNQQYIGDIDAMKRVMGLTLPEVGAKEAAPGTVVGEAKSLISRTATNPAAQTMVASLRDLRSEYDKVSNELTENQASLSDLQNNFNLLEAQYKAREQTQVEARQQADDDLNVERSETQEKLSVKDSQIEDLREQLNDAQFELNQTKSQLTAQIRDLEGVNDKLVEINNGLRDKIDGLENYSFEVEDGTIRRVDQVNSLVWISLGSADGLRRRTNFSVFMKDNSGIARDENDIKGAIEVTRIVGPHLAEARVLKDELSRPIAPGDPIYTPLWSPGTKERFAFVGKIDLDNDGNFTEDDRNRLYELITVAGAEISSEVTDDGERIGDQELDVSTRFLVVGDIPDPVESPPNERDALNEMMRLRREMMNEARLNGIRVVSLNQFKDYIGYVPKRRLWAPGVNDNWNLKSGGGSSLGIGLGVTRSSTGTVSEAFGGDSRLSPKSSSGFTSGQAGQVTGN
;
A
#
# COMPACT_ATOMS: atom_id res chain seq x y z
N MET A 1 145.01 -151.16 123.07
CA MET A 1 144.39 -150.62 124.30
C MET A 1 143.94 -149.19 124.01
N ALA A 2 142.71 -148.84 124.43
CA ALA A 2 142.15 -147.50 124.79
C ALA A 2 142.45 -146.27 123.87
N ALA A 3 141.57 -145.30 123.59
CA ALA A 3 140.14 -145.06 123.80
C ALA A 3 139.71 -143.86 122.90
N THR A 4 138.45 -143.88 122.43
CA THR A 4 137.51 -142.79 122.03
C THR A 4 137.92 -141.29 121.96
N GLY A 5 137.48 -140.56 120.90
CA GLY A 5 137.29 -139.08 120.89
C GLY A 5 136.97 -138.43 119.50
N LYS A 6 135.97 -137.54 119.40
CA LYS A 6 135.30 -136.98 118.18
C LYS A 6 135.86 -135.61 117.70
N THR A 7 135.74 -135.23 116.42
CA THR A 7 136.00 -133.86 115.88
C THR A 7 134.88 -133.33 114.96
N THR A 8 134.52 -132.05 115.13
CA THR A 8 133.21 -131.40 114.85
C THR A 8 133.20 -130.32 113.73
N ALA A 9 131.97 -129.93 113.37
CA ALA A 9 131.43 -129.15 112.23
C ALA A 9 131.97 -127.73 111.88
N VAL A 10 133.01 -127.18 112.52
CA VAL A 10 133.33 -125.74 112.40
C VAL A 10 133.96 -125.34 111.04
N HIS A 11 134.60 -126.25 110.33
CA HIS A 11 135.38 -125.91 109.14
C HIS A 11 134.54 -125.63 107.88
N PHE A 12 133.30 -126.11 107.80
CA PHE A 12 132.44 -125.91 106.62
C PHE A 12 131.75 -124.54 106.54
N SER A 13 131.57 -123.83 107.67
CA SER A 13 130.84 -122.54 107.66
C SER A 13 131.66 -121.38 107.08
N LEU A 14 132.99 -121.41 107.22
CA LEU A 14 133.85 -120.28 106.88
C LEU A 14 134.01 -120.08 105.36
N ILE A 15 134.06 -121.17 104.58
CA ILE A 15 134.18 -121.10 103.11
C ILE A 15 132.92 -120.53 102.45
N PHE A 16 131.74 -120.80 103.02
CA PHE A 16 130.47 -120.32 102.46
C PHE A 16 130.30 -118.79 102.59
N PHE A 17 130.81 -118.19 103.68
CA PHE A 17 130.63 -116.77 103.95
C PHE A 17 131.42 -115.87 102.98
N VAL A 18 132.61 -116.30 102.56
CA VAL A 18 133.46 -115.51 101.65
C VAL A 18 132.91 -115.47 100.22
N MET A 19 132.31 -116.56 99.73
CA MET A 19 131.69 -116.59 98.39
C MET A 19 130.44 -115.70 98.29
N LEU A 20 129.67 -115.56 99.36
CA LEU A 20 128.43 -114.78 99.38
C LEU A 20 128.68 -113.27 99.20
N SER A 21 129.76 -112.74 99.79
CA SER A 21 130.02 -111.30 99.79
C SER A 21 130.39 -110.74 98.41
N VAL A 22 131.09 -111.50 97.58
CA VAL A 22 131.48 -111.07 96.22
C VAL A 22 130.26 -110.99 95.28
N ILE A 23 129.30 -111.92 95.40
CA ILE A 23 128.09 -111.95 94.57
C ILE A 23 127.19 -110.74 94.88
N LEU A 24 127.07 -110.36 96.15
CA LEU A 24 126.27 -109.21 96.57
C LEU A 24 126.81 -107.87 96.05
N GLY A 25 128.14 -107.73 95.92
CA GLY A 25 128.77 -106.51 95.41
C GLY A 25 128.39 -106.17 93.96
N VAL A 26 128.34 -107.18 93.07
CA VAL A 26 128.04 -106.97 91.64
C VAL A 26 126.57 -106.60 91.40
N ILE A 27 125.65 -107.20 92.15
CA ILE A 27 124.20 -106.95 92.02
C ILE A 27 123.85 -105.51 92.42
N SER A 28 124.56 -104.95 93.40
CA SER A 28 124.32 -103.57 93.86
C SER A 28 124.74 -102.52 92.80
N TYR A 29 125.86 -102.75 92.10
CA TYR A 29 126.33 -101.82 91.06
C TYR A 29 125.42 -101.79 89.82
N LEU A 30 124.94 -102.96 89.37
CA LEU A 30 124.03 -103.03 88.21
C LEU A 30 122.69 -102.31 88.49
N ASN A 31 122.13 -102.46 89.69
CA ASN A 31 120.87 -101.79 90.06
C ASN A 31 120.98 -100.25 90.10
N PHE A 32 122.12 -99.70 90.50
CA PHE A 32 122.27 -98.26 90.59
C PHE A 32 122.30 -97.58 89.20
N ARG A 33 122.87 -98.25 88.20
CA ARG A 33 122.91 -97.75 86.82
C ARG A 33 121.52 -97.73 86.17
N ASP A 34 120.74 -98.79 86.34
CA ASP A 34 119.39 -98.88 85.77
C ASP A 34 118.44 -97.84 86.38
N LEU A 35 118.57 -97.54 87.68
CA LEU A 35 117.78 -96.49 88.35
C LEU A 35 118.07 -95.09 87.80
N ALA A 36 119.32 -94.78 87.51
CA ALA A 36 119.69 -93.49 86.94
C ALA A 36 119.07 -93.30 85.53
N GLU A 37 119.10 -94.34 84.68
CA GLU A 37 118.57 -94.27 83.31
C GLU A 37 117.03 -94.13 83.26
N VAL A 38 116.32 -94.77 84.19
CA VAL A 38 114.85 -94.67 84.30
C VAL A 38 114.40 -93.27 84.74
N SER A 39 115.13 -92.64 85.66
CA SER A 39 114.79 -91.30 86.16
C SER A 39 114.86 -90.23 85.06
N ALA A 40 115.86 -90.30 84.17
CA ALA A 40 116.04 -89.34 83.09
C ALA A 40 114.92 -89.39 82.02
N LYS A 41 114.36 -90.57 81.73
CA LYS A 41 113.23 -90.73 80.79
C LYS A 41 111.90 -90.18 81.33
N LEU A 42 111.71 -90.19 82.64
CA LEU A 42 110.46 -89.72 83.26
C LEU A 42 110.34 -88.20 83.20
N ASP A 43 111.44 -87.48 83.34
CA ASP A 43 111.44 -86.02 83.34
C ASP A 43 111.25 -85.44 81.92
N SER A 44 111.81 -86.08 80.89
CA SER A 44 111.60 -85.64 79.50
C SER A 44 110.16 -85.80 79.04
N THR A 45 109.47 -86.88 79.44
CA THR A 45 108.07 -87.11 79.06
C THR A 45 107.09 -86.18 79.77
N LYS A 46 107.41 -85.70 80.98
CA LYS A 46 106.58 -84.71 81.68
C LYS A 46 106.62 -83.33 81.01
N GLN A 47 107.78 -82.90 80.52
CA GLN A 47 107.88 -81.60 79.83
C GLN A 47 107.07 -81.55 78.53
N ASP A 48 107.09 -82.61 77.72
CA ASP A 48 106.30 -82.68 76.48
C ASP A 48 104.78 -82.64 76.73
N LEU A 49 104.31 -83.23 77.83
CA LEU A 49 102.90 -83.19 78.23
C LEU A 49 102.44 -81.77 78.59
N GLN A 50 103.24 -81.04 79.37
CA GLN A 50 102.91 -79.67 79.76
C GLN A 50 102.89 -78.70 78.57
N ALA A 51 103.82 -78.87 77.62
CA ALA A 51 103.83 -78.07 76.40
C ALA A 51 102.56 -78.29 75.55
N ARG A 52 102.08 -79.53 75.44
CA ARG A 52 100.86 -79.87 74.71
C ARG A 52 99.59 -79.32 75.39
N ASP A 53 99.51 -79.39 76.71
CA ASP A 53 98.35 -78.85 77.45
C ASP A 53 98.22 -77.33 77.31
N THR A 54 99.35 -76.61 77.32
CA THR A 54 99.36 -75.15 77.15
C THR A 54 98.82 -74.74 75.77
N VAL A 55 99.21 -75.46 74.72
CA VAL A 55 98.73 -75.22 73.35
C VAL A 55 97.24 -75.55 73.21
N ASN A 56 96.76 -76.64 73.84
CA ASN A 56 95.33 -76.98 73.82
C ASN A 56 94.46 -75.92 74.51
N GLN A 57 94.92 -75.33 75.62
CA GLN A 57 94.19 -74.25 76.27
C GLN A 57 94.08 -72.99 75.40
N GLN A 58 95.12 -72.66 74.62
CA GLN A 58 95.06 -71.56 73.67
C GLN A 58 94.02 -71.82 72.56
N TYR A 59 94.01 -73.02 71.98
CA TYR A 59 92.99 -73.37 70.98
C TYR A 59 91.55 -73.32 71.53
N ILE A 60 91.35 -73.76 72.78
CA ILE A 60 90.04 -73.66 73.44
C ILE A 60 89.64 -72.18 73.63
N GLY A 61 90.60 -71.32 74.03
CA GLY A 61 90.38 -69.89 74.19
C GLY A 61 90.01 -69.17 72.89
N ASP A 62 90.70 -69.48 71.79
CA ASP A 62 90.43 -68.89 70.47
C ASP A 62 89.06 -69.32 69.92
N ILE A 63 88.69 -70.59 70.14
CA ILE A 63 87.37 -71.10 69.76
C ILE A 63 86.26 -70.38 70.55
N ASP A 64 86.44 -70.16 71.85
CA ASP A 64 85.45 -69.46 72.67
C ASP A 64 85.33 -67.97 72.32
N ALA A 65 86.41 -67.32 71.87
CA ALA A 65 86.34 -65.96 71.32
C ALA A 65 85.51 -65.92 70.03
N MET A 66 85.69 -66.89 69.13
CA MET A 66 84.92 -66.98 67.89
C MET A 66 83.42 -67.25 68.16
N LYS A 67 83.12 -68.11 69.14
CA LYS A 67 81.74 -68.34 69.62
C LYS A 67 81.04 -67.04 70.05
N ARG A 68 81.73 -66.16 70.78
CA ARG A 68 81.16 -64.88 71.25
C ARG A 68 80.85 -63.92 70.11
N VAL A 69 81.74 -63.80 69.12
CA VAL A 69 81.53 -62.90 67.96
C VAL A 69 80.33 -63.35 67.12
N MET A 70 80.09 -64.65 67.00
CA MET A 70 78.93 -65.21 66.30
C MET A 70 77.66 -65.26 67.17
N GLY A 71 77.76 -64.93 68.48
CA GLY A 71 76.64 -64.96 69.42
C GLY A 71 76.21 -66.37 69.87
N LEU A 72 77.05 -67.40 69.70
CA LEU A 72 76.73 -68.80 69.96
C LEU A 72 77.48 -69.34 71.19
N THR A 73 76.94 -69.15 72.38
CA THR A 73 77.55 -69.59 73.65
C THR A 73 77.18 -71.03 74.00
N LEU A 74 77.58 -72.00 73.17
CA LEU A 74 77.35 -73.42 73.41
C LEU A 74 78.63 -74.12 73.89
N PRO A 75 78.53 -75.07 74.84
CA PRO A 75 79.69 -75.75 75.40
C PRO A 75 80.42 -76.59 74.34
N GLU A 76 79.69 -77.19 73.39
CA GLU A 76 80.25 -78.09 72.37
C GLU A 76 80.33 -77.44 70.98
N VAL A 77 81.49 -77.58 70.34
CA VAL A 77 81.77 -77.01 69.01
C VAL A 77 81.18 -77.87 67.89
N GLY A 78 81.11 -79.20 68.09
CA GLY A 78 80.51 -80.13 67.14
C GLY A 78 81.33 -80.37 65.86
N ALA A 79 82.66 -80.49 65.97
CA ALA A 79 83.57 -80.57 64.81
C ALA A 79 83.44 -81.85 63.95
N LYS A 80 82.83 -82.93 64.50
CA LYS A 80 82.63 -84.20 63.78
C LYS A 80 81.18 -84.44 63.36
N GLU A 81 80.21 -83.99 64.17
CA GLU A 81 78.79 -84.04 63.83
C GLU A 81 78.11 -82.73 64.25
N ALA A 82 77.41 -82.10 63.29
CA ALA A 82 76.67 -80.86 63.50
C ALA A 82 75.29 -81.16 64.13
N ALA A 83 75.29 -81.70 65.34
CA ALA A 83 74.07 -82.02 66.08
C ALA A 83 73.40 -80.74 66.65
N PRO A 84 72.07 -80.76 66.88
CA PRO A 84 71.36 -79.68 67.58
C PRO A 84 71.97 -79.45 68.97
N GLY A 85 72.23 -78.19 69.35
CA GLY A 85 72.93 -77.84 70.60
C GLY A 85 74.46 -77.69 70.48
N THR A 86 75.02 -77.81 69.27
CA THR A 86 76.42 -77.48 68.96
C THR A 86 76.53 -76.14 68.23
N VAL A 87 77.69 -75.46 68.33
CA VAL A 87 77.94 -74.17 67.66
C VAL A 87 77.77 -74.28 66.14
N VAL A 88 78.26 -75.35 65.51
CA VAL A 88 78.13 -75.55 64.06
C VAL A 88 76.68 -75.86 63.66
N GLY A 89 75.93 -76.59 64.50
CA GLY A 89 74.51 -76.87 64.28
C GLY A 89 73.64 -75.61 64.32
N GLU A 90 73.80 -74.77 65.35
CA GLU A 90 73.05 -73.51 65.48
C GLU A 90 73.49 -72.46 64.45
N ALA A 91 74.78 -72.40 64.09
CA ALA A 91 75.23 -71.53 63.01
C ALA A 91 74.54 -71.89 61.68
N LYS A 92 74.40 -73.19 61.37
CA LYS A 92 73.64 -73.65 60.19
C LYS A 92 72.14 -73.33 60.30
N SER A 93 71.55 -73.48 61.48
CA SER A 93 70.14 -73.12 61.74
C SER A 93 69.88 -71.62 61.51
N LEU A 94 70.75 -70.74 62.02
CA LEU A 94 70.67 -69.29 61.83
C LEU A 94 70.85 -68.88 60.37
N ILE A 95 71.78 -69.52 59.66
CA ILE A 95 71.94 -69.36 58.21
C ILE A 95 70.64 -69.74 57.49
N SER A 96 70.07 -70.91 57.75
CA SER A 96 68.83 -71.36 57.10
C SER A 96 67.61 -70.48 57.38
N ARG A 97 67.54 -69.83 58.55
CA ARG A 97 66.44 -68.92 58.90
C ARG A 97 66.59 -67.52 58.32
N THR A 98 67.83 -67.06 58.13
CA THR A 98 68.15 -65.66 57.80
C THR A 98 68.55 -65.49 56.33
N ALA A 99 69.05 -66.54 55.68
CA ALA A 99 69.45 -66.50 54.29
C ALA A 99 68.20 -66.49 53.38
N THR A 100 68.11 -65.47 52.54
CA THR A 100 67.13 -65.41 51.44
C THR A 100 67.40 -66.49 50.38
N ASN A 101 68.65 -66.98 50.29
CA ASN A 101 69.08 -68.03 49.38
C ASN A 101 69.46 -69.31 50.16
N PRO A 102 68.76 -70.45 49.97
CA PRO A 102 69.01 -71.69 50.70
C PRO A 102 70.35 -72.38 50.37
N ALA A 103 71.12 -71.86 49.40
CA ALA A 103 72.44 -72.37 49.03
C ALA A 103 73.61 -71.68 49.77
N ALA A 104 73.37 -70.62 50.54
CA ALA A 104 74.42 -69.94 51.30
C ALA A 104 74.90 -70.84 52.45
N GLN A 105 76.08 -71.43 52.32
CA GLN A 105 76.64 -72.33 53.35
C GLN A 105 77.39 -71.60 54.48
N THR A 106 77.55 -70.27 54.38
CA THR A 106 78.30 -69.45 55.33
C THR A 106 77.53 -68.20 55.75
N MET A 107 77.73 -67.78 57.00
CA MET A 107 77.02 -66.64 57.60
C MET A 107 77.29 -65.31 56.88
N VAL A 108 78.48 -65.15 56.29
CA VAL A 108 78.86 -63.94 55.53
C VAL A 108 78.08 -63.81 54.22
N ALA A 109 77.81 -64.91 53.53
CA ALA A 109 77.03 -64.90 52.29
C ALA A 109 75.58 -64.46 52.56
N SER A 110 74.95 -65.00 53.60
CA SER A 110 73.60 -64.64 54.01
C SER A 110 73.48 -63.16 54.41
N LEU A 111 74.47 -62.62 55.12
CA LEU A 111 74.51 -61.19 55.50
C LEU A 111 74.73 -60.27 54.28
N ARG A 112 75.53 -60.70 53.30
CA ARG A 112 75.75 -59.95 52.05
C ARG A 112 74.48 -59.92 51.20
N ASP A 113 73.76 -61.03 51.09
CA ASP A 113 72.49 -61.11 50.35
C ASP A 113 71.42 -60.23 51.01
N LEU A 114 71.31 -60.28 52.35
CA LEU A 114 70.40 -59.42 53.11
C LEU A 114 70.74 -57.93 52.90
N ARG A 115 72.03 -57.58 52.86
CA ARG A 115 72.46 -56.21 52.57
C ARG A 115 72.10 -55.80 51.15
N SER A 116 72.26 -56.68 50.17
CA SER A 116 71.88 -56.40 48.78
C SER A 116 70.37 -56.18 48.63
N GLU A 117 69.54 -56.96 49.31
CA GLU A 117 68.09 -56.76 49.33
C GLU A 117 67.71 -55.47 50.06
N TYR A 118 68.38 -55.16 51.19
CA TYR A 118 68.19 -53.88 51.86
C TYR A 118 68.54 -52.69 50.95
N ASP A 119 69.65 -52.77 50.21
CA ASP A 119 70.06 -51.71 49.29
C ASP A 119 69.06 -51.59 48.11
N LYS A 120 68.52 -52.70 47.59
CA LYS A 120 67.44 -52.67 46.58
C LYS A 120 66.18 -51.98 47.11
N VAL A 121 65.67 -52.41 48.27
CA VAL A 121 64.47 -51.84 48.89
C VAL A 121 64.70 -50.36 49.25
N SER A 122 65.89 -50.00 49.70
CA SER A 122 66.25 -48.60 49.97
C SER A 122 66.26 -47.76 48.69
N ASN A 123 66.75 -48.29 47.58
CA ASN A 123 66.74 -47.61 46.28
C ASN A 123 65.30 -47.46 45.76
N GLU A 124 64.48 -48.52 45.82
CA GLU A 124 63.06 -48.47 45.45
C GLU A 124 62.27 -47.49 46.31
N LEU A 125 62.56 -47.40 47.61
CA LEU A 125 61.93 -46.42 48.50
C LEU A 125 62.30 -44.99 48.09
N THR A 126 63.55 -44.75 47.70
CA THR A 126 64.03 -43.44 47.25
C THR A 126 63.39 -43.07 45.90
N GLU A 127 63.28 -44.00 44.96
CA GLU A 127 62.60 -43.81 43.67
C GLU A 127 61.10 -43.56 43.84
N ASN A 128 60.45 -44.28 44.75
CA ASN A 128 59.03 -44.07 45.06
C ASN A 128 58.80 -42.72 45.75
N GLN A 129 59.70 -42.28 46.63
CA GLN A 129 59.63 -40.94 47.23
C GLN A 129 59.82 -39.83 46.18
N ALA A 130 60.77 -40.01 45.25
CA ALA A 130 60.94 -39.09 44.12
C ALA A 130 59.68 -39.04 43.25
N SER A 131 59.12 -40.20 42.89
CA SER A 131 57.89 -40.31 42.10
C SER A 131 56.68 -39.68 42.80
N LEU A 132 56.57 -39.82 44.13
CA LEU A 132 55.52 -39.16 44.92
C LEU A 132 55.68 -37.64 44.92
N SER A 133 56.91 -37.14 45.07
CA SER A 133 57.20 -35.71 44.99
C SER A 133 56.87 -35.15 43.60
N ASP A 134 57.24 -35.86 42.54
CA ASP A 134 56.94 -35.46 41.15
C ASP A 134 55.43 -35.49 40.88
N LEU A 135 54.72 -36.52 41.38
CA LEU A 135 53.27 -36.61 41.24
C LEU A 135 52.56 -35.49 42.01
N GLN A 136 53.02 -35.13 43.20
CA GLN A 136 52.49 -33.99 43.96
C GLN A 136 52.74 -32.68 43.23
N ASN A 137 53.92 -32.48 42.67
CA ASN A 137 54.23 -31.29 41.87
C ASN A 137 53.35 -31.20 40.62
N ASN A 138 53.17 -32.31 39.90
CA ASN A 138 52.29 -32.39 38.75
C ASN A 138 50.83 -32.13 39.11
N PHE A 139 50.36 -32.67 40.25
CA PHE A 139 49.01 -32.42 40.74
C PHE A 139 48.79 -30.95 41.07
N ASN A 140 49.71 -30.32 41.81
CA ASN A 140 49.63 -28.90 42.17
C ASN A 140 49.66 -28.00 40.92
N LEU A 141 50.51 -28.33 39.94
CA LEU A 141 50.57 -27.62 38.66
C LEU A 141 49.26 -27.76 37.89
N LEU A 142 48.73 -28.98 37.84
CA LEU A 142 47.48 -29.26 37.13
C LEU A 142 46.29 -28.56 37.81
N GLU A 143 46.23 -28.57 39.14
CA GLU A 143 45.22 -27.84 39.92
C GLU A 143 45.31 -26.33 39.66
N ALA A 144 46.52 -25.75 39.63
CA ALA A 144 46.73 -24.35 39.31
C ALA A 144 46.27 -24.01 37.88
N GLN A 145 46.54 -24.88 36.90
CA GLN A 145 46.07 -24.70 35.53
C GLN A 145 44.54 -24.78 35.42
N TYR A 146 43.91 -25.72 36.13
CA TYR A 146 42.45 -25.83 36.16
C TYR A 146 41.81 -24.60 36.80
N LYS A 147 42.32 -24.14 37.94
CA LYS A 147 41.84 -22.91 38.61
C LYS A 147 42.02 -21.68 37.71
N ALA A 148 43.15 -21.55 37.02
CA ALA A 148 43.38 -20.44 36.09
C ALA A 148 42.41 -20.47 34.89
N ARG A 149 42.14 -21.66 34.33
CA ARG A 149 41.17 -21.83 33.24
C ARG A 149 39.74 -21.53 33.72
N GLU A 150 39.35 -22.05 34.88
CA GLU A 150 38.04 -21.79 35.46
C GLU A 150 37.83 -20.30 35.71
N GLN A 151 38.82 -19.62 36.29
CA GLN A 151 38.78 -18.18 36.51
C GLN A 151 38.63 -17.41 35.20
N THR A 152 39.40 -17.77 34.16
CA THR A 152 39.30 -17.14 32.83
C THR A 152 37.90 -17.35 32.22
N GLN A 153 37.30 -18.52 32.39
CA GLN A 153 35.96 -18.82 31.88
C GLN A 153 34.87 -18.09 32.66
N VAL A 154 35.00 -17.97 33.99
CA VAL A 154 34.08 -17.21 34.83
C VAL A 154 34.15 -15.72 34.49
N GLU A 155 35.35 -15.16 34.32
CA GLU A 155 35.55 -13.77 33.91
C GLU A 155 34.99 -13.52 32.50
N ALA A 156 35.27 -14.39 31.53
CA ALA A 156 34.72 -14.26 30.18
C ALA A 156 33.20 -14.36 30.15
N ARG A 157 32.60 -15.24 30.96
CA ARG A 157 31.14 -15.35 31.08
C ARG A 157 30.54 -14.11 31.73
N GLN A 158 31.15 -13.60 32.79
CA GLN A 158 30.67 -12.41 33.47
C GLN A 158 30.75 -11.19 32.55
N GLN A 159 31.85 -11.05 31.80
CA GLN A 159 31.98 -10.00 30.80
C GLN A 159 30.94 -10.12 29.68
N ALA A 160 30.67 -11.32 29.18
CA ALA A 160 29.62 -11.55 28.20
C ALA A 160 28.21 -11.25 28.75
N ASP A 161 27.93 -11.59 30.01
CA ASP A 161 26.67 -11.28 30.69
C ASP A 161 26.51 -9.75 30.87
N ASP A 162 27.59 -9.05 31.24
CA ASP A 162 27.62 -7.59 31.40
C ASP A 162 27.42 -6.88 30.04
N ASP A 163 28.16 -7.30 29.01
CA ASP A 163 28.04 -6.77 27.64
C ASP A 163 26.61 -6.98 27.08
N LEU A 164 26.03 -8.17 27.30
CA LEU A 164 24.67 -8.48 26.89
C LEU A 164 23.64 -7.59 27.61
N ASN A 165 23.84 -7.30 28.90
CA ASN A 165 22.95 -6.42 29.65
C ASN A 165 23.04 -4.98 29.17
N VAL A 166 24.25 -4.49 28.86
CA VAL A 166 24.46 -3.17 28.25
C VAL A 166 23.76 -3.10 26.89
N GLU A 167 24.00 -4.06 25.99
CA GLU A 167 23.39 -4.09 24.66
C GLU A 167 21.85 -4.15 24.73
N ARG A 168 21.30 -4.95 25.66
CA ARG A 168 19.84 -5.00 25.91
C ARG A 168 19.30 -3.66 26.37
N SER A 169 20.00 -2.98 27.28
CA SER A 169 19.57 -1.66 27.78
C SER A 169 19.59 -0.60 26.67
N GLU A 170 20.66 -0.55 25.87
CA GLU A 170 20.76 0.37 24.73
C GLU A 170 19.71 0.07 23.66
N THR A 171 19.48 -1.21 23.37
CA THR A 171 18.48 -1.61 22.39
C THR A 171 17.08 -1.24 22.85
N GLN A 172 16.77 -1.45 24.13
CA GLN A 172 15.49 -1.06 24.72
C GLN A 172 15.28 0.46 24.68
N GLU A 173 16.32 1.24 24.97
CA GLU A 173 16.27 2.71 24.87
C GLU A 173 16.04 3.16 23.42
N LYS A 174 16.80 2.60 22.47
CA LYS A 174 16.63 2.89 21.02
C LYS A 174 15.22 2.51 20.53
N LEU A 175 14.66 1.40 21.00
CA LEU A 175 13.29 0.98 20.68
C LEU A 175 12.28 1.97 21.27
N SER A 176 12.42 2.34 22.55
CA SER A 176 11.52 3.32 23.18
C SER A 176 11.52 4.67 22.47
N VAL A 177 12.69 5.16 22.03
CA VAL A 177 12.80 6.40 21.27
C VAL A 177 12.13 6.27 19.89
N LYS A 178 12.36 5.14 19.20
CA LYS A 178 11.72 4.88 17.91
C LYS A 178 10.21 4.74 18.01
N ASP A 179 9.72 4.08 19.05
CA ASP A 179 8.28 3.92 19.29
C ASP A 179 7.62 5.28 19.54
N SER A 180 8.25 6.16 20.34
CA SER A 180 7.80 7.55 20.52
C SER A 180 7.80 8.34 19.20
N GLN A 181 8.85 8.21 18.38
CA GLN A 181 8.89 8.87 17.07
C GLN A 181 7.81 8.36 16.11
N ILE A 182 7.51 7.05 16.14
CA ILE A 182 6.44 6.46 15.34
C ILE A 182 5.08 6.98 15.79
N GLU A 183 4.88 7.14 17.10
CA GLU A 183 3.65 7.71 17.65
C GLU A 183 3.47 9.18 17.25
N ASP A 184 4.50 10.01 17.42
CA ASP A 184 4.51 11.41 16.98
C ASP A 184 4.25 11.54 15.47
N LEU A 185 4.90 10.70 14.66
CA LEU A 185 4.70 10.71 13.21
C LEU A 185 3.30 10.27 12.83
N ARG A 186 2.69 9.32 13.56
CA ARG A 186 1.30 8.91 13.32
C ARG A 186 0.32 10.01 13.68
N GLU A 187 0.57 10.72 14.78
CA GLU A 187 -0.23 11.89 15.19
C GLU A 187 -0.15 12.99 14.12
N GLN A 188 1.05 13.37 13.69
CA GLN A 188 1.24 14.35 12.61
C GLN A 188 0.57 13.92 11.30
N LEU A 189 0.61 12.63 10.95
CA LEU A 189 -0.03 12.13 9.74
C LEU A 189 -1.56 12.22 9.86
N ASN A 190 -2.12 11.88 11.01
CA ASN A 190 -3.55 11.98 11.27
C ASN A 190 -4.02 13.44 11.26
N ASP A 191 -3.28 14.35 11.89
CA ASP A 191 -3.57 15.79 11.92
C ASP A 191 -3.49 16.38 10.50
N ALA A 192 -2.43 16.07 9.76
CA ALA A 192 -2.28 16.52 8.38
C ALA A 192 -3.40 15.97 7.47
N GLN A 193 -3.82 14.71 7.66
CA GLN A 193 -4.97 14.15 6.95
C GLN A 193 -6.28 14.85 7.32
N PHE A 194 -6.48 15.17 8.60
CA PHE A 194 -7.65 15.90 9.07
C PHE A 194 -7.71 17.31 8.47
N GLU A 195 -6.62 18.07 8.54
CA GLU A 195 -6.50 19.41 7.94
C GLU A 195 -6.72 19.38 6.43
N LEU A 196 -6.14 18.39 5.73
CA LEU A 196 -6.31 18.23 4.29
C LEU A 196 -7.77 17.93 3.93
N ASN A 197 -8.43 17.03 4.67
CA ASN A 197 -9.84 16.71 4.44
C ASN A 197 -10.75 17.91 4.75
N GLN A 198 -10.47 18.66 5.82
CA GLN A 198 -11.21 19.87 6.16
C GLN A 198 -11.04 20.95 5.07
N THR A 199 -9.82 21.20 4.64
CA THR A 199 -9.51 22.18 3.58
C THR A 199 -10.16 21.78 2.26
N LYS A 200 -10.11 20.49 1.90
CA LYS A 200 -10.76 19.97 0.69
C LYS A 200 -12.28 20.15 0.73
N SER A 201 -12.90 19.89 1.89
CA SER A 201 -14.34 20.11 2.09
C SER A 201 -14.70 21.59 1.94
N GLN A 202 -13.92 22.49 2.55
CA GLN A 202 -14.12 23.94 2.45
C GLN A 202 -13.97 24.45 1.01
N LEU A 203 -12.92 24.04 0.30
CA LEU A 203 -12.71 24.42 -1.10
C LEU A 203 -13.85 23.91 -1.98
N THR A 204 -14.31 22.68 -1.77
CA THR A 204 -15.44 22.12 -2.53
C THR A 204 -16.73 22.90 -2.28
N ALA A 205 -16.98 23.33 -1.03
CA ALA A 205 -18.12 24.18 -0.71
C ALA A 205 -18.01 25.56 -1.37
N GLN A 206 -16.83 26.20 -1.32
CA GLN A 206 -16.60 27.49 -1.98
C GLN A 206 -16.77 27.43 -3.50
N ILE A 207 -16.31 26.35 -4.14
CA ILE A 207 -16.50 26.15 -5.58
C ILE A 207 -17.99 26.10 -5.90
N ARG A 208 -18.78 25.32 -5.16
CA ARG A 208 -20.24 25.25 -5.36
C ARG A 208 -20.92 26.59 -5.13
N ASP A 209 -20.51 27.34 -4.12
CA ASP A 209 -21.06 28.66 -3.85
C ASP A 209 -20.71 29.65 -4.98
N LEU A 210 -19.46 29.63 -5.47
CA LEU A 210 -19.02 30.48 -6.59
C LEU A 210 -19.72 30.12 -7.90
N GLU A 211 -19.88 28.83 -8.20
CA GLU A 211 -20.66 28.35 -9.34
C GLU A 211 -22.11 28.83 -9.24
N GLY A 212 -22.75 28.65 -8.09
CA GLY A 212 -24.12 29.12 -7.86
C GLY A 212 -24.28 30.64 -7.93
N VAL A 213 -23.27 31.42 -7.52
CA VAL A 213 -23.27 32.89 -7.70
C VAL A 213 -23.08 33.26 -9.17
N ASN A 214 -22.19 32.57 -9.89
CA ASN A 214 -21.95 32.85 -11.29
C ASN A 214 -23.19 32.56 -12.13
N ASP A 215 -23.89 31.46 -11.89
CA ASP A 215 -25.15 31.12 -12.56
C ASP A 215 -26.22 32.21 -12.34
N LYS A 216 -26.36 32.67 -11.10
CA LYS A 216 -27.27 33.80 -10.77
C LYS A 216 -26.86 35.08 -11.47
N LEU A 217 -25.57 35.40 -11.53
CA LEU A 217 -25.08 36.60 -12.22
C LEU A 217 -25.33 36.51 -13.73
N VAL A 218 -25.17 35.34 -14.33
CA VAL A 218 -25.51 35.10 -15.74
C VAL A 218 -27.00 35.29 -15.97
N GLU A 219 -27.85 34.73 -15.11
CA GLU A 219 -29.31 34.89 -15.21
C GLU A 219 -29.73 36.37 -15.06
N ILE A 220 -29.18 37.08 -14.07
CA ILE A 220 -29.44 38.50 -13.85
C ILE A 220 -28.97 39.33 -15.05
N ASN A 221 -27.76 39.10 -15.55
CA ASN A 221 -27.24 39.84 -16.70
C ASN A 221 -28.06 39.58 -17.96
N ASN A 222 -28.47 38.33 -18.20
CA ASN A 222 -29.36 37.99 -19.31
C ASN A 222 -30.71 38.71 -19.16
N GLY A 223 -31.33 38.67 -17.99
CA GLY A 223 -32.60 39.36 -17.74
C GLY A 223 -32.50 40.88 -17.79
N LEU A 224 -31.36 41.47 -17.39
CA LEU A 224 -31.10 42.90 -17.53
C LEU A 224 -30.89 43.30 -18.99
N ARG A 225 -30.15 42.50 -19.77
CA ARG A 225 -29.98 42.70 -21.21
C ARG A 225 -31.32 42.62 -21.93
N ASP A 226 -32.12 41.59 -21.67
CA ASP A 226 -33.44 41.45 -22.29
C ASP A 226 -34.37 42.64 -21.96
N LYS A 227 -34.26 43.21 -20.75
CA LYS A 227 -34.96 44.45 -20.37
C LYS A 227 -34.42 45.68 -21.08
N ILE A 228 -33.10 45.82 -21.21
CA ILE A 228 -32.47 46.93 -21.92
C ILE A 228 -32.85 46.87 -23.39
N ASP A 229 -32.74 45.71 -24.03
CA ASP A 229 -33.11 45.49 -25.43
C ASP A 229 -34.58 45.87 -25.67
N GLY A 230 -35.49 45.45 -24.79
CA GLY A 230 -36.91 45.80 -24.88
C GLY A 230 -37.25 47.27 -24.59
N LEU A 231 -36.40 47.99 -23.84
CA LEU A 231 -36.61 49.41 -23.51
C LEU A 231 -35.97 50.35 -24.53
N GLU A 232 -34.78 50.02 -25.01
CA GLU A 232 -34.00 50.89 -25.87
C GLU A 232 -34.36 50.71 -27.35
N ASN A 233 -34.85 49.53 -27.77
CA ASN A 233 -35.30 49.22 -29.15
C ASN A 233 -34.41 49.87 -30.23
N TYR A 234 -33.09 49.89 -30.01
CA TYR A 234 -32.17 50.45 -30.98
C TYR A 234 -32.14 49.52 -32.19
N SER A 235 -32.59 50.04 -33.32
CA SER A 235 -32.32 49.41 -34.60
C SER A 235 -31.17 50.13 -35.29
N PHE A 236 -30.16 49.36 -35.65
CA PHE A 236 -29.02 49.78 -36.45
C PHE A 236 -29.24 49.51 -37.95
N GLU A 237 -30.46 49.12 -38.32
CA GLU A 237 -30.83 48.86 -39.70
C GLU A 237 -30.96 50.16 -40.50
N VAL A 238 -30.56 50.09 -41.76
CA VAL A 238 -30.58 51.20 -42.72
C VAL A 238 -31.68 50.96 -43.75
N GLU A 239 -32.31 52.02 -44.26
CA GLU A 239 -33.25 51.86 -45.38
C GLU A 239 -32.59 51.21 -46.59
N ASP A 240 -33.29 50.25 -47.20
CA ASP A 240 -32.90 49.69 -48.49
C ASP A 240 -33.24 50.64 -49.62
N GLY A 241 -34.35 51.36 -49.50
CA GLY A 241 -34.81 52.29 -50.51
C GLY A 241 -35.97 53.16 -50.05
N THR A 242 -36.60 53.86 -50.99
CA THR A 242 -37.73 54.75 -50.72
C THR A 242 -38.82 54.59 -51.76
N ILE A 243 -40.04 54.93 -51.38
CA ILE A 243 -41.17 54.99 -52.29
C ILE A 243 -41.08 56.26 -53.13
N ARG A 244 -41.06 56.10 -54.46
CA ARG A 244 -41.01 57.21 -55.42
C ARG A 244 -42.39 57.73 -55.79
N ARG A 245 -43.35 56.83 -55.97
CA ARG A 245 -44.71 57.17 -56.38
C ARG A 245 -45.70 56.14 -55.85
N VAL A 246 -46.88 56.59 -55.49
CA VAL A 246 -47.98 55.76 -54.99
C VAL A 246 -49.19 55.94 -55.89
N ASP A 247 -49.82 54.85 -56.27
CA ASP A 247 -51.15 54.79 -56.87
C ASP A 247 -52.05 53.95 -55.95
N GLN A 248 -52.76 54.66 -55.08
CA GLN A 248 -53.62 54.06 -54.06
C GLN A 248 -54.82 53.33 -54.66
N VAL A 249 -55.29 53.75 -55.84
CA VAL A 249 -56.49 53.18 -56.47
C VAL A 249 -56.21 51.77 -56.97
N ASN A 250 -55.03 51.57 -57.58
CA ASN A 250 -54.61 50.28 -58.10
C ASN A 250 -53.77 49.47 -57.10
N SER A 251 -53.54 49.99 -55.90
CA SER A 251 -52.62 49.41 -54.90
C SER A 251 -51.23 49.14 -55.48
N LEU A 252 -50.71 50.07 -56.29
CA LEU A 252 -49.40 49.99 -56.93
C LEU A 252 -48.47 51.08 -56.41
N VAL A 253 -47.22 50.73 -56.18
CA VAL A 253 -46.17 51.67 -55.79
C VAL A 253 -44.94 51.49 -56.66
N TRP A 254 -44.18 52.56 -56.82
CA TRP A 254 -42.89 52.55 -57.48
C TRP A 254 -41.81 52.84 -56.46
N ILE A 255 -40.80 51.99 -56.40
CA ILE A 255 -39.71 52.06 -55.40
C ILE A 255 -38.39 52.44 -56.07
N SER A 256 -37.47 53.00 -55.30
CA SER A 256 -36.15 53.45 -55.76
C SER A 256 -35.12 52.34 -55.98
N LEU A 257 -35.57 51.10 -56.17
CA LEU A 257 -34.75 49.90 -56.34
C LEU A 257 -35.04 49.27 -57.70
N GLY A 258 -34.04 48.68 -58.35
CA GLY A 258 -34.20 48.05 -59.65
C GLY A 258 -33.15 46.99 -59.99
N SER A 259 -32.95 46.74 -61.29
CA SER A 259 -32.07 45.67 -61.75
C SER A 259 -30.59 45.89 -61.42
N ALA A 260 -30.13 47.15 -61.37
CA ALA A 260 -28.74 47.47 -61.05
C ALA A 260 -28.43 47.27 -59.56
N ASP A 261 -29.46 47.32 -58.71
CA ASP A 261 -29.33 47.10 -57.26
C ASP A 261 -29.35 45.60 -56.91
N GLY A 262 -29.61 44.71 -57.87
CA GLY A 262 -29.74 43.28 -57.64
C GLY A 262 -31.10 42.87 -57.06
N LEU A 263 -32.14 43.72 -57.25
CA LEU A 263 -33.49 43.43 -56.79
C LEU A 263 -34.09 42.22 -57.53
N ARG A 264 -34.78 41.35 -56.78
CA ARG A 264 -35.51 40.21 -57.33
C ARG A 264 -37.02 40.48 -57.35
N ARG A 265 -37.72 39.79 -58.24
CA ARG A 265 -39.19 39.79 -58.25
C ARG A 265 -39.69 38.94 -57.08
N ARG A 266 -40.88 39.24 -56.57
CA ARG A 266 -41.49 38.60 -55.38
C ARG A 266 -40.71 38.84 -54.07
N THR A 267 -39.79 39.80 -54.04
CA THR A 267 -39.20 40.27 -52.78
C THR A 267 -40.23 41.16 -52.08
N ASN A 268 -40.45 40.89 -50.79
CA ASN A 268 -41.34 41.67 -49.94
C ASN A 268 -40.55 42.67 -49.12
N PHE A 269 -41.12 43.86 -48.95
CA PHE A 269 -40.58 44.92 -48.10
C PHE A 269 -41.66 45.44 -47.17
N SER A 270 -41.24 45.84 -45.98
CA SER A 270 -42.06 46.65 -45.09
C SER A 270 -41.80 48.13 -45.33
N VAL A 271 -42.87 48.91 -45.29
CA VAL A 271 -42.86 50.36 -45.46
C VAL A 271 -42.89 51.00 -44.10
N PHE A 272 -41.91 51.83 -43.81
CA PHE A 272 -41.73 52.48 -42.52
C PHE A 272 -42.07 53.97 -42.56
N MET A 273 -42.20 54.59 -41.39
CA MET A 273 -42.44 56.03 -41.27
C MET A 273 -41.16 56.82 -41.51
N LYS A 274 -41.28 57.96 -42.19
CA LYS A 274 -40.16 58.86 -42.44
C LYS A 274 -39.68 59.63 -41.19
N ASP A 275 -40.59 59.92 -40.25
CA ASP A 275 -40.34 60.86 -39.15
C ASP A 275 -39.64 60.23 -37.93
N ASN A 276 -39.31 58.93 -37.97
CA ASN A 276 -38.58 58.26 -36.91
C ASN A 276 -37.07 58.26 -37.16
N SER A 277 -36.29 58.39 -36.08
CA SER A 277 -34.87 58.05 -36.08
C SER A 277 -34.79 56.53 -36.27
N GLY A 278 -34.32 56.00 -37.40
CA GLY A 278 -34.11 54.56 -37.61
C GLY A 278 -35.32 53.73 -38.07
N ILE A 279 -35.05 52.53 -38.59
CA ILE A 279 -36.01 51.62 -39.23
C ILE A 279 -36.00 50.27 -38.50
N ALA A 280 -37.08 49.49 -38.53
CA ALA A 280 -37.13 48.18 -37.88
C ALA A 280 -36.84 48.21 -36.37
N ARG A 281 -37.41 49.20 -35.66
CA ARG A 281 -37.40 49.28 -34.19
C ARG A 281 -38.57 48.53 -33.59
N ASP A 282 -39.78 48.93 -33.97
CA ASP A 282 -41.04 48.40 -33.47
C ASP A 282 -42.04 48.17 -34.62
N GLU A 283 -43.03 47.30 -34.41
CA GLU A 283 -44.16 47.08 -35.34
C GLU A 283 -44.93 48.39 -35.58
N ASN A 284 -45.01 49.25 -34.57
CA ASN A 284 -45.69 50.55 -34.63
C ASN A 284 -45.14 51.48 -35.71
N ASP A 285 -43.90 51.28 -36.16
CA ASP A 285 -43.24 52.11 -37.17
C ASP A 285 -43.59 51.68 -38.60
N ILE A 286 -44.25 50.53 -38.77
CA ILE A 286 -44.61 49.95 -40.06
C ILE A 286 -45.98 50.48 -40.49
N LYS A 287 -46.03 51.12 -41.66
CA LYS A 287 -47.27 51.59 -42.32
C LYS A 287 -47.94 50.52 -43.16
N GLY A 288 -47.16 49.60 -43.70
CA GLY A 288 -47.66 48.61 -44.65
C GLY A 288 -46.59 47.69 -45.18
N ALA A 289 -46.98 46.81 -46.11
CA ALA A 289 -46.10 45.85 -46.76
C ALA A 289 -46.33 45.86 -48.27
N ILE A 290 -45.26 45.68 -49.04
CA ILE A 290 -45.26 45.71 -50.50
C ILE A 290 -44.50 44.52 -51.08
N GLU A 291 -44.94 44.01 -52.24
CA GLU A 291 -44.29 42.93 -52.98
C GLU A 291 -43.88 43.40 -54.37
N VAL A 292 -42.62 43.19 -54.75
CA VAL A 292 -42.10 43.57 -56.07
C VAL A 292 -42.71 42.69 -57.17
N THR A 293 -43.51 43.29 -58.06
CA THR A 293 -44.18 42.56 -59.16
C THR A 293 -43.34 42.56 -60.44
N ARG A 294 -42.73 43.71 -60.75
CA ARG A 294 -42.00 43.96 -62.00
C ARG A 294 -40.86 44.94 -61.80
N ILE A 295 -39.70 44.62 -62.36
CA ILE A 295 -38.56 45.54 -62.44
C ILE A 295 -38.72 46.36 -63.72
N VAL A 296 -38.77 47.69 -63.60
CA VAL A 296 -39.07 48.61 -64.71
C VAL A 296 -37.78 49.20 -65.30
N GLY A 297 -36.74 49.40 -64.48
CA GLY A 297 -35.45 49.92 -64.90
C GLY A 297 -34.32 49.67 -63.90
N PRO A 298 -33.15 50.30 -64.10
CA PRO A 298 -31.95 50.08 -63.27
C PRO A 298 -32.15 50.35 -61.77
N HIS A 299 -32.89 51.41 -61.41
CA HIS A 299 -33.19 51.82 -60.03
C HIS A 299 -34.69 52.12 -59.85
N LEU A 300 -35.54 51.37 -60.56
CA LEU A 300 -36.99 51.55 -60.52
C LEU A 300 -37.71 50.22 -60.68
N ALA A 301 -38.56 49.90 -59.71
CA ALA A 301 -39.42 48.73 -59.74
C ALA A 301 -40.84 49.10 -59.35
N GLU A 302 -41.79 48.35 -59.92
CA GLU A 302 -43.20 48.38 -59.57
C GLU A 302 -43.45 47.27 -58.52
N ALA A 303 -44.13 47.65 -57.45
CA ALA A 303 -44.55 46.76 -56.39
C ALA A 303 -46.06 46.91 -56.13
N ARG A 304 -46.67 45.83 -55.65
CA ARG A 304 -48.06 45.78 -55.20
C ARG A 304 -48.10 45.98 -53.69
N VAL A 305 -49.06 46.75 -53.22
CA VAL A 305 -49.35 46.89 -51.79
C VAL A 305 -50.09 45.64 -51.28
N LEU A 306 -49.52 44.97 -50.27
CA LEU A 306 -50.08 43.79 -49.62
C LEU A 306 -50.91 44.15 -48.38
N LYS A 307 -50.37 45.06 -47.55
CA LYS A 307 -51.00 45.58 -46.34
C LYS A 307 -50.79 47.08 -46.33
N ASP A 308 -51.83 47.81 -45.95
CA ASP A 308 -51.81 49.27 -45.79
C ASP A 308 -52.66 49.65 -44.60
N GLU A 309 -52.23 50.68 -43.88
CA GLU A 309 -52.93 51.21 -42.73
C GLU A 309 -53.68 52.49 -43.09
N LEU A 310 -55.01 52.44 -43.04
CA LEU A 310 -55.88 53.54 -43.47
C LEU A 310 -55.66 54.85 -42.69
N SER A 311 -55.24 54.73 -41.42
CA SER A 311 -54.90 55.85 -40.53
C SER A 311 -53.57 56.52 -40.90
N ARG A 312 -52.66 55.77 -41.54
CA ARG A 312 -51.26 56.17 -41.81
C ARG A 312 -50.87 55.68 -43.22
N PRO A 313 -51.48 56.24 -44.28
CA PRO A 313 -51.33 55.70 -45.63
C PRO A 313 -49.90 55.82 -46.15
N ILE A 314 -49.53 54.87 -47.02
CA ILE A 314 -48.25 54.85 -47.72
C ILE A 314 -48.08 56.10 -48.61
N ALA A 315 -46.97 56.81 -48.47
CA ALA A 315 -46.68 58.05 -49.17
C ALA A 315 -45.31 58.04 -49.88
N PRO A 316 -45.13 58.88 -50.93
CA PRO A 316 -43.81 59.09 -51.52
C PRO A 316 -42.81 59.61 -50.49
N GLY A 317 -41.61 59.02 -50.49
CA GLY A 317 -40.53 59.31 -49.54
C GLY A 317 -40.54 58.45 -48.29
N ASP A 318 -41.53 57.57 -48.10
CA ASP A 318 -41.50 56.58 -47.03
C ASP A 318 -40.36 55.56 -47.28
N PRO A 319 -39.53 55.26 -46.27
CA PRO A 319 -38.47 54.27 -46.36
C PRO A 319 -39.04 52.85 -46.46
N ILE A 320 -38.32 51.98 -47.17
CA ILE A 320 -38.61 50.55 -47.26
C ILE A 320 -37.41 49.76 -46.75
N TYR A 321 -37.69 48.63 -46.12
CA TYR A 321 -36.66 47.73 -45.59
C TYR A 321 -37.13 46.29 -45.58
N THR A 322 -36.20 45.37 -45.84
CA THR A 322 -36.37 43.94 -45.63
C THR A 322 -35.04 43.30 -45.25
N PRO A 323 -34.98 42.47 -44.18
CA PRO A 323 -33.75 41.78 -43.85
C PRO A 323 -33.39 40.70 -44.87
N LEU A 324 -34.35 40.21 -45.66
CA LEU A 324 -34.13 39.09 -46.61
C LEU A 324 -33.26 39.45 -47.81
N TRP A 325 -32.98 40.74 -48.03
CA TRP A 325 -32.28 41.21 -49.21
C TRP A 325 -31.33 42.33 -48.83
N SER A 326 -30.15 42.32 -49.43
CA SER A 326 -29.21 43.42 -49.38
C SER A 326 -28.44 43.48 -50.69
N PRO A 327 -28.07 44.67 -51.19
CA PRO A 327 -27.36 44.79 -52.47
C PRO A 327 -26.01 44.04 -52.45
N GLY A 328 -25.91 42.97 -53.24
CA GLY A 328 -24.64 42.27 -53.47
C GLY A 328 -24.23 41.25 -52.40
N THR A 329 -24.99 41.08 -51.33
CA THR A 329 -24.76 40.06 -50.28
C THR A 329 -25.91 39.05 -50.23
N LYS A 330 -25.60 37.83 -49.80
CA LYS A 330 -26.62 36.83 -49.45
C LYS A 330 -26.77 36.84 -47.95
N GLU A 331 -27.94 37.23 -47.47
CA GLU A 331 -28.24 37.28 -46.05
C GLU A 331 -28.49 35.87 -45.52
N ARG A 332 -27.90 35.55 -44.36
CA ARG A 332 -28.02 34.24 -43.70
C ARG A 332 -28.85 34.37 -42.42
N PHE A 333 -29.75 33.42 -42.20
CA PHE A 333 -30.65 33.41 -41.04
C PHE A 333 -30.59 32.09 -40.31
N ALA A 334 -30.72 32.15 -38.99
CA ALA A 334 -30.91 30.97 -38.16
C ALA A 334 -32.32 30.92 -37.57
N PHE A 335 -32.92 29.73 -37.51
CA PHE A 335 -34.28 29.53 -36.99
C PHE A 335 -34.28 28.55 -35.83
N VAL A 336 -34.98 28.88 -34.76
CA VAL A 336 -35.20 27.97 -33.64
C VAL A 336 -36.63 28.07 -33.13
N GLY A 337 -37.29 26.93 -32.97
CA GLY A 337 -38.67 26.84 -32.51
C GLY A 337 -39.65 26.38 -33.58
N LYS A 338 -40.92 26.24 -33.19
CA LYS A 338 -42.00 25.93 -34.12
C LYS A 338 -42.39 27.19 -34.88
N ILE A 339 -42.69 27.02 -36.17
CA ILE A 339 -42.91 28.12 -37.11
C ILE A 339 -44.40 28.20 -37.42
N ASP A 340 -45.02 29.31 -37.00
CA ASP A 340 -46.39 29.65 -37.35
C ASP A 340 -46.39 30.93 -38.19
N LEU A 341 -46.67 30.79 -39.49
CA LEU A 341 -46.71 31.92 -40.42
C LEU A 341 -48.10 32.56 -40.50
N ASP A 342 -49.19 31.79 -40.42
CA ASP A 342 -50.55 32.30 -40.58
C ASP A 342 -51.27 32.65 -39.28
N ASN A 343 -50.60 32.48 -38.14
CA ASN A 343 -51.07 32.77 -36.79
C ASN A 343 -52.33 31.98 -36.42
N ASP A 344 -52.47 30.75 -36.94
CA ASP A 344 -53.60 29.88 -36.62
C ASP A 344 -53.35 29.01 -35.37
N GLY A 345 -52.14 29.06 -34.81
CA GLY A 345 -51.72 28.29 -33.64
C GLY A 345 -51.38 26.82 -33.96
N ASN A 346 -51.45 26.42 -35.22
CA ASN A 346 -51.05 25.11 -35.70
C ASN A 346 -49.70 25.20 -36.40
N PHE A 347 -48.69 24.54 -35.84
CA PHE A 347 -47.36 24.49 -36.43
C PHE A 347 -47.32 23.38 -37.48
N THR A 348 -47.46 23.72 -38.75
CA THR A 348 -47.49 22.74 -39.84
C THR A 348 -46.21 22.75 -40.68
N GLU A 349 -45.86 21.60 -41.26
CA GLU A 349 -44.74 21.49 -42.21
C GLU A 349 -44.93 22.41 -43.44
N ASP A 350 -46.19 22.73 -43.79
CA ASP A 350 -46.50 23.67 -44.86
C ASP A 350 -46.04 25.10 -44.53
N ASP A 351 -46.11 25.54 -43.27
CA ASP A 351 -45.62 26.86 -42.86
C ASP A 351 -44.10 26.94 -42.92
N ARG A 352 -43.41 25.87 -42.54
CA ARG A 352 -41.96 25.75 -42.69
C ARG A 352 -41.53 25.76 -44.17
N ASN A 353 -42.24 25.01 -45.02
CA ASN A 353 -41.98 25.01 -46.47
C ASN A 353 -42.24 26.38 -47.12
N ARG A 354 -43.29 27.10 -46.71
CA ARG A 354 -43.57 28.46 -47.16
C ARG A 354 -42.48 29.43 -46.72
N LEU A 355 -41.96 29.30 -45.50
CA LEU A 355 -40.83 30.10 -45.02
C LEU A 355 -39.61 29.88 -45.90
N TYR A 356 -39.27 28.63 -46.21
CA TYR A 356 -38.16 28.29 -47.10
C TYR A 356 -38.34 28.92 -48.49
N GLU A 357 -39.56 28.88 -49.05
CA GLU A 357 -39.84 29.53 -50.33
C GLU A 357 -39.60 31.03 -50.25
N LEU A 358 -40.10 31.71 -49.21
CA LEU A 358 -39.94 33.16 -49.04
C LEU A 358 -38.48 33.58 -48.97
N ILE A 359 -37.68 32.89 -48.16
CA ILE A 359 -36.25 33.16 -47.96
C ILE A 359 -35.49 32.92 -49.27
N THR A 360 -35.74 31.79 -49.92
CA THR A 360 -35.06 31.40 -51.16
C THR A 360 -35.40 32.35 -52.32
N VAL A 361 -36.67 32.75 -52.44
CA VAL A 361 -37.13 33.67 -53.48
C VAL A 361 -36.50 35.05 -53.33
N ALA A 362 -36.39 35.55 -52.10
CA ALA A 362 -35.71 36.81 -51.80
C ALA A 362 -34.19 36.74 -52.03
N GLY A 363 -33.60 35.53 -51.98
CA GLY A 363 -32.19 35.27 -52.24
C GLY A 363 -31.33 35.15 -50.99
N ALA A 364 -31.95 35.04 -49.83
CA ALA A 364 -31.32 34.70 -48.56
C ALA A 364 -31.14 33.19 -48.40
N GLU A 365 -30.40 32.79 -47.37
CA GLU A 365 -30.05 31.40 -47.04
C GLU A 365 -30.32 31.14 -45.55
N ILE A 366 -30.64 29.88 -45.22
CA ILE A 366 -30.77 29.43 -43.83
C ILE A 366 -29.44 28.80 -43.43
N SER A 367 -28.73 29.40 -42.46
CA SER A 367 -27.44 28.91 -41.98
C SER A 367 -27.60 27.75 -41.01
N SER A 368 -28.53 27.86 -40.06
CA SER A 368 -28.76 26.87 -39.01
C SER A 368 -30.23 26.85 -38.61
N GLU A 369 -30.81 25.67 -38.45
CA GLU A 369 -32.22 25.52 -38.11
C GLU A 369 -32.45 24.36 -37.15
N VAL A 370 -33.34 24.55 -36.18
CA VAL A 370 -33.84 23.47 -35.34
C VAL A 370 -35.19 23.02 -35.87
N THR A 371 -35.29 21.75 -36.26
CA THR A 371 -36.53 21.13 -36.76
C THR A 371 -37.53 20.88 -35.64
N ASP A 372 -38.77 20.57 -36.02
CA ASP A 372 -39.84 20.24 -35.07
C ASP A 372 -39.53 18.98 -34.25
N ASP A 373 -38.64 18.11 -34.73
CA ASP A 373 -38.16 16.91 -34.04
C ASP A 373 -37.03 17.20 -33.04
N GLY A 374 -36.59 18.46 -32.92
CA GLY A 374 -35.52 18.86 -32.01
C GLY A 374 -34.11 18.59 -32.54
N GLU A 375 -33.94 18.41 -33.85
CA GLU A 375 -32.63 18.24 -34.49
C GLU A 375 -32.14 19.56 -35.08
N ARG A 376 -30.86 19.90 -34.86
CA ARG A 376 -30.20 21.05 -35.49
C ARG A 376 -29.62 20.64 -36.85
N ILE A 377 -30.09 21.28 -37.91
CA ILE A 377 -29.64 21.11 -39.30
C ILE A 377 -28.85 22.36 -39.72
N GLY A 378 -27.81 22.17 -40.52
CA GLY A 378 -26.96 23.26 -41.01
C GLY A 378 -25.71 23.47 -40.17
N ASP A 379 -25.29 24.71 -39.99
CA ASP A 379 -24.09 25.08 -39.26
C ASP A 379 -24.24 24.74 -37.76
N GLN A 380 -23.22 24.08 -37.20
CA GLN A 380 -23.21 23.67 -35.79
C GLN A 380 -22.94 24.82 -34.81
N GLU A 381 -22.44 25.95 -35.28
CA GLU A 381 -22.19 27.15 -34.50
C GLU A 381 -22.65 28.37 -35.31
N LEU A 382 -23.37 29.29 -34.66
CA LEU A 382 -23.80 30.53 -35.30
C LEU A 382 -22.61 31.50 -35.40
N ASP A 383 -22.23 31.89 -36.62
CA ASP A 383 -21.15 32.84 -36.84
C ASP A 383 -21.65 34.27 -37.11
N VAL A 384 -20.73 35.23 -37.14
CA VAL A 384 -21.02 36.65 -37.45
C VAL A 384 -21.60 36.86 -38.87
N SER A 385 -21.60 35.84 -39.73
CA SER A 385 -22.23 35.90 -41.05
C SER A 385 -23.75 35.74 -40.99
N THR A 386 -24.27 35.20 -39.88
CA THR A 386 -25.71 35.09 -39.63
C THR A 386 -26.25 36.44 -39.19
N ARG A 387 -27.19 37.01 -39.94
CA ARG A 387 -27.77 38.32 -39.66
C ARG A 387 -28.64 38.28 -38.41
N PHE A 388 -29.67 37.41 -38.40
CA PHE A 388 -30.59 37.25 -37.27
C PHE A 388 -30.73 35.79 -36.84
N LEU A 389 -30.90 35.62 -35.53
CA LEU A 389 -31.51 34.41 -34.95
C LEU A 389 -33.00 34.66 -34.75
N VAL A 390 -33.82 33.97 -35.53
CA VAL A 390 -35.28 34.05 -35.47
C VAL A 390 -35.82 32.99 -34.53
N VAL A 391 -36.52 33.43 -33.50
CA VAL A 391 -37.06 32.58 -32.44
C VAL A 391 -38.57 32.43 -32.64
N GLY A 392 -38.98 31.23 -33.02
CA GLY A 392 -40.38 30.78 -33.07
C GLY A 392 -40.96 30.47 -31.69
N ASP A 393 -42.24 30.15 -31.67
CA ASP A 393 -42.90 29.74 -30.44
C ASP A 393 -42.48 28.31 -30.06
N ILE A 394 -42.32 28.04 -28.77
CA ILE A 394 -42.01 26.70 -28.26
C ILE A 394 -43.02 26.40 -27.16
N PRO A 395 -44.01 25.53 -27.43
CA PRO A 395 -44.99 25.11 -26.43
C PRO A 395 -44.33 24.52 -25.19
N ASP A 396 -44.98 24.67 -24.03
CA ASP A 396 -44.48 24.07 -22.78
C ASP A 396 -44.48 22.52 -22.92
N PRO A 397 -43.36 21.82 -22.66
CA PRO A 397 -43.28 20.37 -22.75
C PRO A 397 -44.16 19.67 -21.71
N VAL A 398 -44.64 20.38 -20.69
CA VAL A 398 -45.56 19.85 -19.68
C VAL A 398 -46.99 19.78 -20.21
N GLU A 399 -47.39 20.72 -21.06
CA GLU A 399 -48.73 20.81 -21.64
C GLU A 399 -48.86 20.03 -22.96
N SER A 400 -47.74 19.55 -23.49
CA SER A 400 -47.65 18.88 -24.79
C SER A 400 -47.76 17.34 -24.71
N PRO A 401 -48.19 16.67 -25.81
CA PRO A 401 -48.34 15.21 -25.87
C PRO A 401 -47.04 14.44 -25.51
N PRO A 402 -47.11 13.29 -24.82
CA PRO A 402 -45.93 12.52 -24.38
C PRO A 402 -44.90 12.17 -25.44
N ASN A 403 -45.32 12.00 -26.70
CA ASN A 403 -44.48 11.69 -27.86
C ASN A 403 -43.65 12.87 -28.36
N GLU A 404 -44.00 14.11 -28.02
CA GLU A 404 -43.30 15.33 -28.46
C GLU A 404 -42.44 15.96 -27.34
N ARG A 405 -42.54 15.46 -26.10
CA ARG A 405 -41.86 16.08 -24.93
C ARG A 405 -40.35 16.04 -25.05
N ASP A 406 -39.80 14.94 -25.55
CA ASP A 406 -38.35 14.79 -25.71
C ASP A 406 -37.80 15.75 -26.77
N ALA A 407 -38.48 15.84 -27.92
CA ALA A 407 -38.16 16.81 -28.98
C ALA A 407 -38.27 18.26 -28.50
N LEU A 408 -39.33 18.60 -27.74
CA LEU A 408 -39.51 19.95 -27.19
C LEU A 408 -38.44 20.29 -26.13
N ASN A 409 -38.08 19.35 -25.25
CA ASN A 409 -37.01 19.54 -24.27
C ASN A 409 -35.67 19.81 -24.97
N GLU A 410 -35.36 19.05 -26.03
CA GLU A 410 -34.15 19.23 -26.80
C GLU A 410 -34.15 20.55 -27.58
N MET A 411 -35.29 20.92 -28.18
CA MET A 411 -35.48 22.22 -28.83
C MET A 411 -35.29 23.38 -27.84
N MET A 412 -35.76 23.26 -26.59
CA MET A 412 -35.52 24.27 -25.54
C MET A 412 -34.05 24.34 -25.12
N ARG A 413 -33.35 23.21 -25.10
CA ARG A 413 -31.90 23.17 -24.85
C ARG A 413 -31.15 23.89 -25.97
N LEU A 414 -31.41 23.50 -27.22
CA LEU A 414 -30.81 24.10 -28.42
C LEU A 414 -31.17 25.58 -28.57
N ARG A 415 -32.38 26.00 -28.20
CA ARG A 415 -32.76 27.43 -28.15
C ARG A 415 -31.85 28.20 -27.20
N ARG A 416 -31.61 27.70 -25.99
CA ARG A 416 -30.72 28.36 -25.03
C ARG A 416 -29.28 28.42 -25.54
N GLU A 417 -28.82 27.36 -26.17
CA GLU A 417 -27.50 27.26 -26.79
C GLU A 417 -27.32 28.26 -27.93
N MET A 418 -28.22 28.25 -28.91
CA MET A 418 -28.21 29.20 -30.03
C MET A 418 -28.39 30.65 -29.58
N MET A 419 -29.21 30.91 -28.56
CA MET A 419 -29.33 32.26 -27.98
C MET A 419 -28.02 32.72 -27.34
N ASN A 420 -27.31 31.83 -26.65
CA ASN A 420 -26.01 32.14 -26.08
C ASN A 420 -24.95 32.36 -27.16
N GLU A 421 -24.90 31.50 -28.19
CA GLU A 421 -24.03 31.68 -29.36
C GLU A 421 -24.31 33.04 -30.04
N ALA A 422 -25.59 33.35 -30.31
CA ALA A 422 -26.01 34.61 -30.90
C ALA A 422 -25.55 35.81 -30.07
N ARG A 423 -25.72 35.75 -28.74
CA ARG A 423 -25.27 36.81 -27.83
C ARG A 423 -23.75 36.95 -27.78
N LEU A 424 -23.01 35.85 -27.85
CA LEU A 424 -21.54 35.87 -27.85
C LEU A 424 -20.99 36.48 -29.14
N ASN A 425 -21.60 36.14 -30.28
CA ASN A 425 -21.19 36.58 -31.60
C ASN A 425 -21.86 37.90 -32.05
N GLY A 426 -22.69 38.52 -31.20
CA GLY A 426 -23.34 39.81 -31.47
C GLY A 426 -24.46 39.75 -32.51
N ILE A 427 -25.03 38.57 -32.74
CA ILE A 427 -26.16 38.35 -33.65
C ILE A 427 -27.45 38.83 -32.98
N ARG A 428 -28.27 39.59 -33.71
CA ARG A 428 -29.56 40.10 -33.20
C ARG A 428 -30.58 38.97 -33.12
N VAL A 429 -31.18 38.79 -31.94
CA VAL A 429 -32.26 37.83 -31.71
C VAL A 429 -33.59 38.53 -31.97
N VAL A 430 -34.42 37.95 -32.84
CA VAL A 430 -35.71 38.52 -33.27
C VAL A 430 -36.80 37.47 -33.10
N SER A 431 -37.98 37.85 -32.63
CA SER A 431 -39.11 36.92 -32.58
C SER A 431 -39.65 36.62 -33.98
N LEU A 432 -40.27 35.46 -34.20
CA LEU A 432 -40.86 35.12 -35.49
C LEU A 432 -41.90 36.16 -35.96
N ASN A 433 -42.68 36.73 -35.04
CA ASN A 433 -43.65 37.78 -35.36
C ASN A 433 -42.96 39.05 -35.87
N GLN A 434 -41.96 39.53 -35.13
CA GLN A 434 -41.18 40.69 -35.51
C GLN A 434 -40.41 40.47 -36.82
N PHE A 435 -39.94 39.24 -37.07
CA PHE A 435 -39.35 38.87 -38.35
C PHE A 435 -40.38 38.92 -39.49
N LYS A 436 -41.59 38.37 -39.31
CA LYS A 436 -42.71 38.46 -40.28
C LYS A 436 -43.02 39.92 -40.62
N ASP A 437 -43.02 40.78 -39.60
CA ASP A 437 -43.27 42.21 -39.77
C ASP A 437 -42.13 42.90 -40.53
N TYR A 438 -40.86 42.57 -40.29
CA TYR A 438 -39.75 43.17 -41.02
C TYR A 438 -39.68 42.74 -42.48
N ILE A 439 -40.05 41.51 -42.80
CA ILE A 439 -40.06 41.01 -44.19
C ILE A 439 -41.33 41.41 -44.95
N GLY A 440 -42.29 42.07 -44.29
CA GLY A 440 -43.57 42.45 -44.88
C GLY A 440 -44.44 41.25 -45.24
N TYR A 441 -44.35 40.16 -44.47
CA TYR A 441 -45.17 38.98 -44.71
C TYR A 441 -46.62 39.25 -44.27
N VAL A 442 -47.55 38.97 -45.18
CA VAL A 442 -48.98 39.04 -44.90
C VAL A 442 -49.58 37.68 -45.18
N PRO A 443 -50.18 37.01 -44.19
CA PRO A 443 -50.78 35.70 -44.41
C PRO A 443 -51.93 35.84 -45.41
N LYS A 444 -51.87 35.05 -46.48
CA LYS A 444 -52.94 35.00 -47.47
C LYS A 444 -54.16 34.38 -46.78
N ARG A 445 -55.27 35.12 -46.72
CA ARG A 445 -56.54 34.60 -46.20
C ARG A 445 -56.88 33.29 -46.90
N ARG A 446 -56.90 32.19 -46.14
CA ARG A 446 -57.43 30.91 -46.63
C ARG A 446 -58.91 31.13 -46.97
N LEU A 447 -59.30 30.85 -48.21
CA LEU A 447 -60.72 30.83 -48.59
C LEU A 447 -61.37 29.66 -47.84
N TRP A 448 -62.47 29.92 -47.15
CA TRP A 448 -63.23 28.87 -46.45
C TRP A 448 -63.63 27.76 -47.43
N ALA A 449 -63.35 26.50 -47.07
CA ALA A 449 -63.78 25.31 -47.80
C ALA A 449 -64.82 24.53 -46.96
N PRO A 450 -65.95 24.08 -47.55
CA PRO A 450 -66.95 23.30 -46.82
C PRO A 450 -66.37 21.99 -46.28
N GLY A 451 -66.46 21.77 -44.96
CA GLY A 451 -66.03 20.53 -44.29
C GLY A 451 -64.83 20.68 -43.35
N VAL A 452 -64.19 21.84 -43.31
CA VAL A 452 -63.10 22.13 -42.36
C VAL A 452 -63.68 22.77 -41.09
N ASN A 453 -63.53 22.10 -39.94
CA ASN A 453 -63.98 22.55 -38.63
C ASN A 453 -62.82 23.20 -37.85
N ASP A 454 -62.33 24.34 -38.34
CA ASP A 454 -61.33 25.14 -37.63
C ASP A 454 -61.97 26.40 -37.03
N ASN A 455 -61.49 26.82 -35.85
CA ASN A 455 -62.01 27.97 -35.12
C ASN A 455 -61.54 29.28 -35.78
N TRP A 456 -62.47 30.07 -36.29
CA TRP A 456 -62.20 31.38 -36.87
C TRP A 456 -62.22 32.46 -35.78
N ASN A 457 -61.08 33.08 -35.49
CA ASN A 457 -61.07 34.27 -34.64
C ASN A 457 -61.40 35.51 -35.49
N LEU A 458 -62.70 35.80 -35.62
CA LEU A 458 -63.18 37.00 -36.29
C LEU A 458 -62.83 38.24 -35.44
N LYS A 459 -62.16 39.22 -36.03
CA LYS A 459 -61.88 40.50 -35.37
C LYS A 459 -63.21 41.27 -35.18
N SER A 460 -63.76 41.17 -33.97
CA SER A 460 -64.92 41.91 -33.44
C SER A 460 -66.28 41.65 -34.15
N GLY A 461 -67.27 41.21 -33.36
CA GLY A 461 -68.70 41.34 -33.70
C GLY A 461 -69.45 40.10 -34.15
N GLY A 462 -68.82 38.92 -34.22
CA GLY A 462 -69.51 37.68 -34.56
C GLY A 462 -68.93 36.49 -33.81
N GLY A 463 -69.48 36.17 -32.64
CA GLY A 463 -69.16 34.92 -31.96
C GLY A 463 -69.57 33.74 -32.83
N SER A 464 -68.61 32.89 -33.19
CA SER A 464 -68.85 31.61 -33.85
C SER A 464 -69.62 30.67 -32.91
N SER A 465 -70.93 30.49 -33.14
CA SER A 465 -71.69 29.41 -32.51
C SER A 465 -71.48 28.12 -33.31
N LEU A 466 -70.61 27.23 -32.85
CA LEU A 466 -70.52 25.87 -33.39
C LEU A 466 -70.99 24.86 -32.34
N GLY A 467 -72.20 24.34 -32.57
CA GLY A 467 -72.67 23.07 -32.05
C GLY A 467 -73.33 22.33 -33.21
N ILE A 468 -72.55 21.56 -33.98
CA ILE A 468 -73.08 20.68 -35.03
C ILE A 468 -73.36 19.32 -34.38
N GLY A 469 -74.56 19.20 -33.84
CA GLY A 469 -75.21 17.94 -33.50
C GLY A 469 -76.66 18.03 -33.94
N LEU A 470 -77.15 17.01 -34.68
CA LEU A 470 -78.55 16.90 -35.07
C LEU A 470 -79.42 16.88 -33.80
N GLY A 471 -80.05 18.02 -33.48
CA GLY A 471 -80.95 18.18 -32.34
C GLY A 471 -80.70 19.39 -31.42
N VAL A 472 -79.68 20.22 -31.66
CA VAL A 472 -79.40 21.37 -30.78
C VAL A 472 -80.05 22.66 -31.30
N THR A 473 -80.87 23.28 -30.46
CA THR A 473 -81.58 24.54 -30.71
C THR A 473 -80.60 25.70 -30.88
N ARG A 474 -80.71 26.43 -31.99
CA ARG A 474 -79.91 27.64 -32.24
C ARG A 474 -80.41 28.77 -31.35
N SER A 475 -79.56 29.32 -30.50
CA SER A 475 -79.83 30.60 -29.83
C SER A 475 -78.75 31.61 -30.23
N SER A 476 -79.19 32.75 -30.76
CA SER A 476 -78.34 33.89 -31.08
C SER A 476 -78.31 34.82 -29.88
N THR A 477 -77.12 35.07 -29.32
CA THR A 477 -76.90 36.11 -28.31
C THR A 477 -76.40 37.39 -29.00
N GLY A 478 -77.21 37.92 -29.91
CA GLY A 478 -76.96 39.24 -30.50
C GLY A 478 -77.07 40.31 -29.42
N THR A 479 -75.94 40.79 -28.92
CA THR A 479 -75.87 42.03 -28.13
C THR A 479 -75.83 43.20 -29.11
N VAL A 480 -76.94 43.93 -29.22
CA VAL A 480 -76.97 45.22 -29.92
C VAL A 480 -76.18 46.25 -29.10
N SER A 481 -75.38 47.05 -29.79
CA SER A 481 -74.55 48.11 -29.23
C SER A 481 -75.38 49.06 -28.36
N GLU A 482 -74.81 49.53 -27.26
CA GLU A 482 -75.38 50.46 -26.26
C GLU A 482 -75.73 51.87 -26.78
N ALA A 483 -75.78 52.07 -28.11
CA ALA A 483 -76.11 53.34 -28.74
C ALA A 483 -77.63 53.59 -28.88
N PHE A 484 -78.49 52.62 -28.53
CA PHE A 484 -79.95 52.72 -28.64
C PHE A 484 -80.70 52.10 -27.44
N GLY A 485 -80.30 52.44 -26.21
CA GLY A 485 -80.99 52.01 -24.99
C GLY A 485 -81.69 53.16 -24.27
N GLY A 486 -82.89 53.55 -24.74
CA GLY A 486 -83.76 54.48 -24.04
C GLY A 486 -84.36 53.87 -22.77
N ASP A 487 -84.31 54.63 -21.68
CA ASP A 487 -84.76 54.32 -20.32
C ASP A 487 -86.16 53.69 -20.26
N SER A 488 -86.26 52.39 -19.91
CA SER A 488 -87.42 51.83 -19.21
C SER A 488 -87.12 50.44 -18.63
N ARG A 489 -87.26 50.34 -17.30
CA ARG A 489 -87.23 49.09 -16.53
C ARG A 489 -88.45 48.22 -16.86
N LEU A 490 -88.26 47.15 -17.62
CA LEU A 490 -89.18 46.01 -17.66
C LEU A 490 -88.36 44.70 -17.72
N SER A 491 -88.62 43.81 -16.76
CA SER A 491 -88.00 42.49 -16.69
C SER A 491 -88.40 41.64 -17.90
N PRO A 492 -87.50 40.87 -18.53
CA PRO A 492 -87.85 40.05 -19.68
C PRO A 492 -88.82 38.92 -19.28
N LYS A 493 -89.96 38.81 -19.98
CA LYS A 493 -90.83 37.62 -19.92
C LYS A 493 -90.25 36.52 -20.82
N SER A 494 -90.10 35.31 -20.29
CA SER A 494 -89.78 34.12 -21.07
C SER A 494 -90.97 33.75 -21.96
N SER A 495 -90.77 33.79 -23.28
CA SER A 495 -91.74 33.33 -24.28
C SER A 495 -91.48 31.86 -24.62
N SER A 496 -92.37 30.96 -24.20
CA SER A 496 -92.38 29.56 -24.63
C SER A 496 -93.13 29.43 -25.98
N GLY A 497 -92.44 29.74 -27.07
CA GLY A 497 -92.97 29.56 -28.42
C GLY A 497 -92.71 28.15 -28.94
N PHE A 498 -93.69 27.25 -28.80
CA PHE A 498 -93.76 26.03 -29.60
C PHE A 498 -94.26 26.40 -31.00
N THR A 499 -93.50 26.10 -32.05
CA THR A 499 -94.00 26.10 -33.43
C THR A 499 -94.16 24.68 -33.92
N SER A 500 -95.40 24.35 -34.28
CA SER A 500 -95.92 23.07 -34.77
C SER A 500 -95.22 22.58 -36.04
N GLY A 501 -94.86 21.30 -36.07
CA GLY A 501 -94.43 20.61 -37.27
C GLY A 501 -95.60 20.28 -38.19
N GLN A 502 -95.50 20.64 -39.46
CA GLN A 502 -96.32 20.05 -40.52
C GLN A 502 -95.67 20.18 -41.90
N ALA A 503 -95.80 19.10 -42.67
CA ALA A 503 -95.71 18.94 -44.13
C ALA A 503 -94.35 18.55 -44.75
N GLY A 504 -94.36 17.39 -45.42
CA GLY A 504 -93.30 16.99 -46.34
C GLY A 504 -93.21 15.50 -46.72
N GLN A 505 -94.29 14.72 -46.67
CA GLN A 505 -94.31 13.36 -47.20
C GLN A 505 -94.58 13.43 -48.72
N VAL A 506 -93.59 13.08 -49.55
CA VAL A 506 -93.78 12.89 -51.00
C VAL A 506 -93.50 11.42 -51.31
N THR A 507 -94.57 10.72 -51.66
CA THR A 507 -94.59 9.39 -52.27
C THR A 507 -94.17 9.46 -53.74
N GLY A 508 -93.44 8.45 -54.20
CA GLY A 508 -93.23 8.17 -55.63
C GLY A 508 -92.48 6.85 -55.83
N ASN A 509 -93.27 5.81 -56.14
CA ASN A 509 -92.97 4.49 -56.75
C ASN A 509 -91.58 3.86 -56.66
#